data_AF-A0A8S3FY86-F1
#
_entry.id   AF-A0A8S3FY86-F1
#
_cell.length_a   1.000
_cell.length_b   1.000
_cell.length_c   1.000
_cell.angle_alpha   90.00
_cell.angle_beta   90.00
_cell.angle_gamma   90.00
#
_symmetry.space_group_name_H-M   'P 1'
#
loop_
_entity.id
_entity.type
_entity.pdbx_description
1 polymer ?
#
loop_
_entity_poly.entity_id
_entity_poly.type
_entity_poly.pdbx_seq_one_letter_code
_entity_poly.pdbx_strand_id
1 'polypeptide(L)'
;IWDIGGQPRFRGMWERYCRGVNAIVFMVDAADHEKLDAAKQEFSNLLEKPQLQGIPVLVLGNKRDSPNALEVQELIQRLDLSPIKDREICCYSISCKEKENIDITLQWLIQHSKANSRS
;
A
#
# COMPACT_ATOMS: atom_id res chain seq x y z
N ILE A 1 -1.03 -9.43 5.73
CA ILE A 1 -1.94 -8.27 5.61
C ILE A 1 -3.18 -8.56 6.43
N TRP A 2 -3.45 -7.74 7.43
CA TRP A 2 -4.77 -7.58 8.06
C TRP A 2 -5.42 -6.44 7.26
N ASP A 3 -6.47 -6.67 6.47
CA ASP A 3 -7.84 -6.66 6.96
C ASP A 3 -8.71 -7.79 6.37
N ILE A 4 -9.71 -8.15 7.16
CA ILE A 4 -10.64 -9.26 7.08
C ILE A 4 -11.78 -8.88 6.13
N GLY A 5 -11.77 -9.50 4.95
CA GLY A 5 -12.80 -9.36 3.91
C GLY A 5 -13.13 -10.69 3.22
N GLY A 6 -13.52 -11.70 4.00
CA GLY A 6 -14.61 -12.63 3.67
C GLY A 6 -14.57 -13.56 2.45
N GLN A 7 -13.54 -13.61 1.60
CA GLN A 7 -13.52 -14.55 0.46
C GLN A 7 -12.69 -15.82 0.73
N PRO A 8 -13.30 -17.03 0.77
CA PRO A 8 -12.57 -18.29 1.02
C PRO A 8 -11.57 -18.70 -0.06
N ARG A 9 -11.67 -18.13 -1.27
CA ARG A 9 -10.86 -18.53 -2.44
C ARG A 9 -9.39 -18.11 -2.41
N PHE A 10 -9.02 -17.14 -1.57
CA PHE A 10 -7.63 -16.66 -1.49
C PHE A 10 -6.83 -17.22 -0.30
N ARG A 11 -7.46 -18.08 0.51
CA ARG A 11 -6.88 -18.57 1.77
C ARG A 11 -5.66 -19.47 1.58
N GLY A 12 -5.61 -20.27 0.50
CA GLY A 12 -4.53 -21.24 0.26
C GLY A 12 -3.21 -20.65 -0.23
N MET A 13 -3.20 -19.42 -0.75
CA MET A 13 -1.95 -18.79 -1.23
C MET A 13 -1.25 -17.99 -0.12
N TRP A 14 -1.97 -17.49 0.89
CA TRP A 14 -1.41 -16.58 1.90
C TRP A 14 -0.47 -17.25 2.92
N GLU A 15 -0.68 -18.52 3.25
CA GLU A 15 0.13 -19.22 4.26
C GLU A 15 1.59 -19.46 3.81
N ARG A 16 1.86 -19.47 2.50
CA ARG A 16 3.24 -19.60 1.97
C ARG A 16 4.00 -18.27 1.87
N TYR A 17 3.32 -17.12 1.87
CA TYR A 17 3.95 -15.81 1.68
C TYR A 17 4.07 -14.96 2.96
N CYS A 18 3.36 -15.32 4.05
CA CYS A 18 3.24 -14.47 5.25
C CYS A 18 4.12 -14.92 6.45
N ARG A 19 5.45 -14.97 6.31
CA ARG A 19 6.36 -14.96 7.48
C ARG A 19 7.27 -13.73 7.41
N GLY A 20 7.15 -12.88 8.43
CA GLY A 20 7.89 -11.61 8.57
C GLY A 20 7.10 -10.43 7.99
N VAL A 21 6.76 -9.44 8.80
CA VAL A 21 6.23 -8.17 8.28
C VAL A 21 7.43 -7.36 7.80
N ASN A 22 7.67 -7.36 6.49
CA ASN A 22 8.83 -6.72 5.87
C ASN A 22 8.49 -5.44 5.09
N ALA A 23 7.20 -5.09 5.00
CA ALA A 23 6.71 -3.89 4.32
C ALA A 23 5.37 -3.45 4.90
N ILE A 24 5.10 -2.14 4.82
CA ILE A 24 3.81 -1.54 5.17
C ILE A 24 2.99 -1.41 3.90
N VAL A 25 1.72 -1.81 3.94
CA VAL A 25 0.78 -1.55 2.85
C VAL A 25 -0.27 -0.59 3.35
N PHE A 26 -0.32 0.59 2.73
CA PHE A 26 -1.25 1.67 3.06
C PHE A 26 -2.21 1.85 1.89
N MET A 27 -3.48 1.51 2.09
CA MET A 27 -4.48 1.55 1.02
C MET A 27 -5.44 2.71 1.26
N VAL A 28 -5.62 3.54 0.24
CA VAL A 28 -6.54 4.68 0.24
C VAL A 28 -7.57 4.53 -0.86
N ASP A 29 -8.71 5.19 -0.70
CA ASP A 29 -9.70 5.29 -1.76
C ASP A 29 -9.36 6.49 -2.65
N ALA A 30 -8.95 6.23 -3.88
CA ALA A 30 -8.56 7.28 -4.82
C ALA A 30 -9.74 8.15 -5.27
N ALA A 31 -10.99 7.67 -5.10
CA ALA A 31 -12.19 8.39 -5.48
C ALA A 31 -12.83 9.20 -4.34
N ASP A 32 -12.35 9.03 -3.10
CA ASP A 32 -12.89 9.69 -1.90
C ASP A 32 -11.94 10.79 -1.39
N HIS A 33 -12.06 11.98 -1.99
CA HIS A 33 -11.12 13.08 -1.79
C HIS A 33 -11.19 13.67 -0.38
N GLU A 34 -12.35 13.60 0.28
CA GLU A 34 -12.53 14.11 1.64
C GLU A 34 -11.76 13.28 2.66
N LYS A 35 -11.65 11.97 2.44
CA LYS A 35 -10.90 11.07 3.32
C LYS A 35 -9.39 11.12 3.11
N LEU A 36 -8.90 11.66 1.99
CA LEU A 36 -7.46 11.72 1.72
C LEU A 36 -6.71 12.62 2.69
N ASP A 37 -7.32 13.74 3.12
CA ASP A 37 -6.67 14.65 4.07
C ASP A 37 -6.53 13.98 5.46
N ALA A 38 -7.55 13.22 5.88
CA ALA A 38 -7.49 12.40 7.09
C ALA A 38 -6.46 11.27 6.93
N ALA A 39 -6.45 10.58 5.78
CA ALA A 39 -5.49 9.52 5.49
C ALA A 39 -4.04 10.03 5.48
N LYS A 40 -3.79 11.26 4.98
CA LYS A 40 -2.47 11.91 5.07
C LYS A 40 -2.03 12.05 6.53
N GLN A 41 -2.91 12.55 7.40
CA GLN A 41 -2.57 12.73 8.82
C GLN A 41 -2.27 11.38 9.50
N GLU A 42 -3.11 10.37 9.24
CA GLU A 42 -2.89 9.02 9.76
C GLU A 42 -1.58 8.41 9.22
N PHE A 43 -1.29 8.62 7.94
CA PHE A 43 -0.05 8.15 7.31
C PHE A 43 1.17 8.78 7.96
N SER A 44 1.21 10.11 8.12
CA SER A 44 2.32 10.79 8.81
C SER A 44 2.50 10.28 10.24
N ASN A 45 1.41 10.16 11.00
CA ASN A 45 1.44 9.62 12.36
C ASN A 45 1.94 8.16 12.40
N LEU A 46 1.66 7.38 11.36
CA LEU A 46 2.16 6.01 11.23
C LEU A 46 3.67 6.01 10.97
N LEU A 47 4.17 6.86 10.09
CA LEU A 47 5.59 6.92 9.73
C LEU A 47 6.49 7.45 10.86
N GLU A 48 5.95 8.29 11.75
CA GLU A 48 6.63 8.78 12.94
C GLU A 48 6.88 7.69 14.00
N LYS A 49 6.25 6.51 13.87
CA LYS A 49 6.46 5.41 14.82
C LYS A 49 7.89 4.86 14.68
N PRO A 50 8.71 4.84 15.75
CA PRO A 50 10.10 4.37 15.68
C PRO A 50 10.23 2.91 15.21
N GLN A 51 9.23 2.08 15.52
CA GLN A 51 9.18 0.66 15.14
C GLN A 51 9.02 0.45 13.63
N LEU A 52 8.56 1.47 12.92
CA LEU A 52 8.32 1.44 11.47
C LEU A 52 9.39 2.20 10.69
N GLN A 53 10.40 2.73 11.37
CA GLN A 53 11.48 3.49 10.74
C GLN A 53 12.25 2.60 9.75
N GLY A 54 12.46 3.11 8.53
CA GLY A 54 13.17 2.39 7.47
C GLY A 54 12.40 1.22 6.84
N ILE A 55 11.19 0.90 7.30
CA ILE A 55 10.35 -0.13 6.66
C ILE A 55 9.78 0.43 5.35
N PRO A 56 9.94 -0.28 4.22
CA PRO A 56 9.42 0.17 2.94
C PRO A 56 7.89 0.21 2.94
N VAL A 57 7.31 1.19 2.25
CA VAL A 57 5.89 1.47 2.26
C VAL A 57 5.30 1.39 0.85
N LEU A 58 4.21 0.65 0.73
CA LEU A 58 3.43 0.51 -0.49
C LEU A 58 2.10 1.23 -0.33
N VAL A 59 1.94 2.33 -1.04
CA VAL A 59 0.69 3.08 -1.10
C VAL A 59 -0.17 2.58 -2.26
N LEU A 60 -1.41 2.22 -1.99
CA LEU A 60 -2.36 1.70 -2.98
C LEU A 60 -3.58 2.60 -3.06
N GLY A 61 -3.71 3.34 -4.15
CA GLY A 61 -4.93 4.07 -4.49
C GLY A 61 -5.94 3.13 -5.12
N ASN A 62 -6.92 2.67 -4.35
CA ASN A 62 -7.99 1.78 -4.81
C ASN A 62 -9.11 2.57 -5.52
N LYS A 63 -9.94 1.85 -6.28
CA LYS A 63 -11.08 2.37 -7.07
C LYS A 63 -10.69 3.17 -8.31
N ARG A 64 -9.58 2.80 -8.96
CA ARG A 64 -9.17 3.36 -10.26
C ARG A 64 -10.28 3.39 -11.32
N ASP A 65 -11.24 2.47 -11.25
CA ASP A 65 -12.39 2.37 -12.14
C ASP A 65 -13.41 3.51 -11.99
N SER A 66 -13.32 4.30 -10.92
CA SER A 66 -14.22 5.43 -10.69
C SER A 66 -13.79 6.67 -11.49
N PRO A 67 -14.73 7.42 -12.08
CA PRO A 67 -14.39 8.61 -12.88
C PRO A 67 -13.76 9.75 -12.07
N ASN A 68 -13.93 9.73 -10.74
CA ASN A 68 -13.33 10.69 -9.81
C ASN A 68 -12.03 10.18 -9.17
N ALA A 69 -11.51 9.03 -9.61
CA ALA A 69 -10.31 8.45 -9.04
C ALA A 69 -9.08 9.28 -9.38
N LEU A 70 -8.31 9.66 -8.36
CA LEU A 70 -7.04 10.34 -8.54
C LEU A 70 -6.01 9.46 -9.22
N GLU A 71 -5.18 10.08 -10.06
CA GLU A 71 -4.00 9.45 -10.60
C GLU A 71 -2.91 9.27 -9.53
N VAL A 72 -1.94 8.41 -9.81
CA VAL A 72 -0.82 8.13 -8.89
C VAL A 72 -0.06 9.40 -8.52
N GLN A 73 0.17 10.31 -9.47
CA GLN A 73 0.87 11.57 -9.20
C GLN A 73 0.10 12.48 -8.25
N GLU A 74 -1.22 12.55 -8.42
CA GLU A 74 -2.09 13.34 -7.54
C GLU A 74 -2.15 12.74 -6.14
N LEU A 75 -2.21 11.41 -6.02
CA LEU A 75 -2.13 10.71 -4.74
C LEU A 75 -0.80 10.98 -4.02
N ILE A 76 0.32 10.97 -4.75
CA ILE A 76 1.64 11.30 -4.20
C ILE A 76 1.66 12.73 -3.65
N GLN A 77 1.04 13.68 -4.35
CA GLN A 77 0.95 15.07 -3.90
C GLN A 77 0.00 15.23 -2.71
N ARG A 78 -1.18 14.60 -2.76
CA ARG A 78 -2.20 14.68 -1.70
C ARG A 78 -1.74 14.05 -0.40
N LEU A 79 -1.09 12.90 -0.47
CA LEU A 79 -0.51 12.22 0.70
C LEU A 79 0.86 12.76 1.10
N ASP A 80 1.41 13.70 0.33
CA ASP A 80 2.68 14.38 0.63
C ASP A 80 3.84 13.38 0.78
N LEU A 81 3.97 12.48 -0.19
CA LEU A 81 4.95 11.40 -0.15
C LEU A 81 6.37 11.85 -0.57
N SER A 82 6.46 12.89 -1.38
CA SER A 82 7.72 13.44 -1.94
C SER A 82 8.81 13.81 -0.91
N PRO A 83 8.51 14.42 0.25
CA PRO A 83 9.54 14.76 1.24
C PRO A 83 10.13 13.55 1.98
N ILE A 84 9.50 12.37 1.89
CA ILE A 84 9.91 11.19 2.65
C ILE A 84 11.10 10.52 1.93
N LYS A 85 12.27 10.55 2.57
CA LYS A 85 13.53 10.01 2.03
C LYS A 85 14.21 8.99 2.95
N ASP A 86 13.63 8.75 4.11
CA ASP A 86 14.16 7.83 5.12
C ASP A 86 13.84 6.35 4.81
N ARG A 87 12.99 6.09 3.81
CA ARG A 87 12.53 4.77 3.40
C ARG A 87 12.11 4.75 1.93
N GLU A 88 12.01 3.56 1.36
CA GLU A 88 11.40 3.38 0.04
C GLU A 88 9.88 3.55 0.15
N ILE A 89 9.31 4.35 -0.76
CA ILE A 89 7.86 4.47 -0.94
C ILE A 89 7.52 4.21 -2.40
N CYS A 90 6.63 3.25 -2.63
CA CYS A 90 6.05 2.99 -3.94
C CYS A 90 4.54 3.28 -3.89
N CYS A 91 4.02 3.94 -4.92
CA CYS A 91 2.60 4.25 -5.04
C CYS A 91 2.04 3.63 -6.32
N TYR A 92 0.96 2.87 -6.21
CA TYR A 92 0.24 2.29 -7.35
C TYR A 92 -1.25 2.60 -7.28
N SER A 93 -1.86 2.76 -8.45
CA SER A 93 -3.31 2.84 -8.58
C SER A 93 -3.86 1.48 -8.99
N ILE A 94 -4.79 0.94 -8.20
CA ILE A 94 -5.35 -0.39 -8.36
C ILE A 94 -6.88 -0.33 -8.44
N SER A 95 -7.48 -1.35 -9.05
CA SER A 95 -8.91 -1.63 -8.87
C SER A 95 -9.06 -3.01 -8.25
N CYS A 96 -9.42 -3.08 -6.98
CA CYS A 96 -9.76 -4.35 -6.34
C CYS A 96 -11.01 -5.00 -6.96
N LYS A 97 -11.88 -4.20 -7.58
CA LYS A 97 -13.11 -4.66 -8.23
C LYS A 97 -12.80 -5.34 -9.57
N GLU A 98 -12.06 -4.66 -10.44
CA GLU A 98 -11.69 -5.16 -11.76
C GLU A 98 -10.43 -6.03 -11.74
N LYS A 99 -9.79 -6.17 -10.57
CA LYS A 99 -8.51 -6.88 -10.34
C LYS A 99 -7.34 -6.30 -11.13
N GLU A 100 -7.40 -5.02 -11.44
CA GLU A 100 -6.32 -4.32 -12.14
C GLU A 100 -5.17 -3.97 -11.18
N ASN A 101 -3.94 -4.17 -11.66
CA ASN A 101 -2.68 -3.86 -10.96
C ASN A 101 -2.47 -4.55 -9.60
N ILE A 102 -3.26 -5.59 -9.30
CA ILE A 102 -3.07 -6.45 -8.13
C ILE A 102 -1.78 -7.25 -8.25
N ASP A 103 -1.46 -7.76 -9.45
CA ASP A 103 -0.26 -8.56 -9.67
C ASP A 103 1.02 -7.75 -9.45
N ILE A 104 1.05 -6.48 -9.87
CA ILE A 104 2.19 -5.57 -9.68
C ILE A 104 2.42 -5.31 -8.18
N THR A 105 1.32 -5.10 -7.44
CA THR A 105 1.33 -4.95 -5.98
C THR A 105 1.92 -6.20 -5.31
N LEU A 106 1.50 -7.39 -5.74
CA LEU A 106 2.02 -8.66 -5.23
C LEU A 106 3.49 -8.86 -5.58
N GLN A 107 3.92 -8.51 -6.79
CA GLN A 107 5.32 -8.60 -7.20
C GLN A 107 6.21 -7.70 -6.35
N TRP A 108 5.79 -6.46 -6.08
CA TRP A 108 6.52 -5.56 -5.20
C TRP A 108 6.69 -6.14 -3.80
N LEU A 109 5.62 -6.73 -3.24
CA LEU A 109 5.65 -7.38 -1.94
C LEU A 109 6.58 -8.61 -1.91
N ILE A 110 6.58 -9.42 -2.98
CA ILE A 110 7.46 -10.59 -3.09
C ILE A 110 8.93 -10.18 -3.18
N GLN A 111 9.23 -9.09 -3.90
CA GLN A 111 10.58 -8.56 -4.01
C GLN A 111 11.12 -8.11 -2.64
N HIS A 112 10.29 -7.39 -1.87
CA HIS A 112 10.66 -6.88 -0.55
C HIS A 112 10.63 -7.93 0.56
N SER A 113 9.85 -9.01 0.39
CA SER A 113 9.83 -10.16 1.30
C SER A 113 11.15 -10.96 1.24
N LYS A 114 11.77 -11.09 0.06
CA LYS A 114 12.99 -11.88 -0.12
C LYS A 114 14.28 -11.12 0.23
N ALA A 115 14.28 -9.79 0.11
CA ALA A 115 15.48 -8.97 0.27
C ALA A 115 16.15 -9.09 1.66
N ASN A 116 15.39 -9.33 2.73
CA ASN A 116 15.92 -9.48 4.10
C ASN A 116 16.30 -10.91 4.51
N SER A 117 16.16 -11.90 3.62
CA SER A 117 16.55 -13.30 3.91
C SER A 117 18.02 -13.61 3.55
N ARG A 118 18.80 -12.59 3.18
CA ARG A 118 20.24 -12.66 2.93
C ARG A 118 20.99 -11.72 3.88
N SER A 119 21.01 -12.07 5.16
CA SER A 119 21.98 -11.59 6.15
C SER A 119 22.35 -12.74 7.07
#